data_AF-A0A239QI54-F1
#
_entry.id   AF-A0A239QI54-F1
#
_cell.length_a   1.000
_cell.length_b   1.000
_cell.length_c   1.000
_cell.angle_alpha   90.00
_cell.angle_beta   90.00
_cell.angle_gamma   90.00
#
_symmetry.space_group_name_H-M   'P 1'
#
loop_
_entity.id
_entity.type
_entity.pdbx_description
1 polymer ?
#
loop_
_entity_poly.entity_id
_entity_poly.type
_entity_poly.pdbx_seq_one_letter_code
_entity_poly.pdbx_strand_id
1 'polypeptide(L)'
;MKIAVISDIHGNLPALKAVLADAEKQGVSEYIFAGDYCLSGPFPDDCITTIRRIKNKHIIRGNEESYLENLIGKDQCSWTDGQMQISYWCFRNISPDNLRYLMDLPYTLEFIRNGVRIHVSHASSGWIGSCESGTCGPVVLAEKYACSAVTPESLSCDIRSFWDQDTGFRDRLSELEEGIYLFGHTHVQWSYKAHNRNTWLINPGSCGLPLDGILNNVPYTVIDIAENGTVKIEEIRIPFDKQQYEELLKTTTQFTEANIWSRVILRELLTARENMTFFLQHAEQYARAIGDSRRPYALDTWEKAYADWIAEVGRIIIPVDQSNLYQAAEIHSVSWQDSHRSFCTADFIALHTPEHQLEYLAEKIRQGSKVYMLLDDEPVGIVSLTGSLIEDLYIIPDRQNKGYGTALLEYAVSLCPDTPTLWILENNVNAKRLYCRKGFRETGNRNNITEGLDEIEFALINRQEEK
;
A
#
# COMPACT_ATOMS: atom_id res chain seq x y z
N MET A 1 22.05 14.34 -19.03
CA MET A 1 22.63 13.44 -18.01
C MET A 1 21.49 13.00 -17.11
N LYS A 2 21.41 11.72 -16.76
CA LYS A 2 20.30 11.18 -15.98
C LYS A 2 20.65 11.05 -14.50
N ILE A 3 19.75 11.58 -13.66
CA ILE A 3 19.84 11.57 -12.20
C ILE A 3 18.58 10.87 -11.66
N ALA A 4 18.73 9.84 -10.81
CA ALA A 4 17.60 9.25 -10.10
C ALA A 4 17.39 9.95 -8.75
N VAL A 5 16.16 10.34 -8.46
CA VAL A 5 15.72 10.88 -7.18
C VAL A 5 14.93 9.80 -6.45
N ILE A 6 15.40 9.43 -5.26
CA ILE A 6 14.86 8.36 -4.43
C ILE A 6 14.66 8.92 -3.02
N SER A 7 13.50 8.66 -2.42
CA SER A 7 13.17 9.13 -1.07
C SER A 7 12.40 8.05 -0.31
N ASP A 8 12.33 8.20 1.01
CA ASP A 8 11.40 7.46 1.88
C ASP A 8 11.54 5.94 1.66
N ILE A 9 12.76 5.43 1.87
CA ILE A 9 13.10 4.00 1.69
C ILE A 9 12.59 3.18 2.88
N HIS A 10 12.52 3.78 4.06
CA HIS A 10 11.93 3.17 5.26
C HIS A 10 12.39 1.73 5.54
N GLY A 11 13.69 1.43 5.46
CA GLY A 11 14.19 0.09 5.76
C GLY A 11 13.69 -1.02 4.81
N ASN A 12 13.08 -0.67 3.68
CA ASN A 12 12.61 -1.61 2.66
C ASN A 12 13.73 -1.92 1.65
N LEU A 13 14.68 -2.77 2.05
CA LEU A 13 15.82 -3.15 1.23
C LEU A 13 15.43 -3.80 -0.12
N PRO A 14 14.43 -4.69 -0.20
CA PRO A 14 13.98 -5.23 -1.48
C PRO A 14 13.54 -4.15 -2.47
N ALA A 15 12.76 -3.16 -2.01
CA ALA A 15 12.32 -2.06 -2.86
C ALA A 15 13.49 -1.19 -3.32
N LEU A 16 14.42 -0.84 -2.40
CA LEU A 16 15.63 -0.09 -2.74
C LEU A 16 16.45 -0.81 -3.81
N LYS A 17 16.68 -2.12 -3.67
CA LYS A 17 17.43 -2.91 -4.65
C LYS A 17 16.75 -2.92 -6.02
N ALA A 18 15.42 -3.06 -6.04
CA ALA A 18 14.65 -3.04 -7.27
C ALA A 18 14.75 -1.67 -7.98
N VAL A 19 14.60 -0.57 -7.24
CA VAL A 19 14.72 0.80 -7.78
C VAL A 19 16.12 1.09 -8.29
N LEU A 20 17.17 0.70 -7.55
CA LEU A 20 18.55 0.90 -8.00
C LEU A 20 18.87 0.11 -9.28
N ALA A 21 18.39 -1.13 -9.37
CA ALA A 21 18.57 -1.97 -10.56
C ALA A 21 17.82 -1.42 -11.77
N ASP A 22 16.62 -0.87 -11.59
CA ASP A 22 15.88 -0.21 -12.66
C ASP A 22 16.57 1.09 -13.10
N ALA A 23 16.97 1.94 -12.14
CA ALA A 23 17.69 3.18 -12.43
C ALA A 23 19.00 2.93 -13.22
N GLU A 24 19.75 1.87 -12.89
CA GLU A 24 20.93 1.47 -13.65
C GLU A 24 20.57 1.11 -15.10
N LYS A 25 19.50 0.34 -15.33
CA LYS A 25 19.01 0.01 -16.69
C LYS A 25 18.56 1.25 -17.45
N GLN A 26 18.03 2.26 -16.77
CA GLN A 26 17.66 3.55 -17.36
C GLN A 26 18.87 4.41 -17.76
N GLY A 27 20.10 3.98 -17.45
CA GLY A 27 21.33 4.71 -17.73
C GLY A 27 21.57 5.88 -16.78
N VAL A 28 21.06 5.79 -15.55
CA VAL A 28 21.31 6.78 -14.50
C VAL A 28 22.79 6.79 -14.13
N SER A 29 23.34 8.00 -13.98
CA SER A 29 24.77 8.22 -13.71
C SER A 29 25.05 8.89 -12.36
N GLU A 30 24.01 9.41 -11.72
CA GLU A 30 24.06 10.16 -10.47
C GLU A 30 22.74 9.93 -9.70
N TYR A 31 22.81 9.95 -8.37
CA TYR A 31 21.66 9.67 -7.50
C TYR A 31 21.44 10.83 -6.52
N ILE A 32 20.19 11.09 -6.16
CA ILE A 32 19.80 12.01 -5.09
C ILE A 32 18.91 11.21 -4.12
N PHE A 33 19.33 11.17 -2.86
CA PHE A 33 18.58 10.57 -1.76
C PHE A 33 17.99 11.67 -0.88
N ALA A 34 16.65 11.71 -0.76
CA ALA A 34 15.92 12.84 -0.18
C ALA A 34 15.37 12.60 1.24
N GLY A 35 15.86 11.60 1.98
CA GLY A 35 15.56 11.38 3.40
C GLY A 35 14.78 10.08 3.70
N ASP A 36 14.62 9.80 5.00
CA ASP A 36 13.82 8.69 5.59
C ASP A 36 14.22 7.29 5.09
N TYR A 37 15.39 6.83 5.52
CA TYR A 37 16.03 5.65 4.94
C TYR A 37 15.75 4.34 5.66
N CYS A 38 15.45 4.39 6.96
CA CYS A 38 15.71 3.26 7.85
C CYS A 38 14.58 2.90 8.83
N LEU A 39 13.69 3.83 9.19
CA LEU A 39 12.60 3.52 10.12
C LEU A 39 11.46 2.80 9.39
N SER A 40 10.54 2.18 10.14
CA SER A 40 9.37 1.43 9.65
C SER A 40 9.64 0.03 9.02
N GLY A 41 10.72 -0.18 8.27
CA GLY A 41 11.04 -1.46 7.64
C GLY A 41 12.16 -2.27 8.32
N PRO A 42 12.21 -3.60 8.07
CA PRO A 42 13.02 -4.52 8.86
C PRO A 42 14.50 -4.60 8.43
N PHE A 43 14.94 -3.81 7.46
CA PHE A 43 16.33 -3.79 6.98
C PHE A 43 17.00 -2.42 7.11
N PRO A 44 16.98 -1.78 8.30
CA PRO A 44 17.47 -0.41 8.46
C PRO A 44 18.96 -0.28 8.11
N ASP A 45 19.81 -1.15 8.66
CA ASP A 45 21.27 -1.09 8.47
C ASP A 45 21.71 -1.44 7.04
N ASP A 46 21.04 -2.42 6.41
CA ASP A 46 21.35 -2.83 5.04
C ASP A 46 20.99 -1.75 4.01
N CYS A 47 19.88 -1.03 4.22
CA CYS A 47 19.52 0.12 3.38
C CYS A 47 20.61 1.19 3.44
N ILE A 48 21.05 1.59 4.64
CA ILE A 48 22.09 2.60 4.82
C ILE A 48 23.42 2.11 4.21
N THR A 49 23.81 0.86 4.48
CA THR A 49 25.01 0.23 3.91
C THR A 49 24.99 0.24 2.39
N THR A 50 23.84 -0.06 1.78
CA THR A 50 23.65 -0.06 0.32
C THR A 50 23.83 1.34 -0.25
N ILE A 51 23.16 2.35 0.34
CA ILE A 51 23.26 3.75 -0.10
C ILE A 51 24.71 4.28 0.04
N ARG A 52 25.40 3.94 1.14
CA ARG A 52 26.79 4.35 1.38
C ARG A 52 27.74 3.88 0.27
N ARG A 53 27.50 2.70 -0.31
CA ARG A 53 28.34 2.12 -1.38
C ARG A 53 28.18 2.82 -2.74
N ILE A 54 27.11 3.59 -2.95
CA ILE A 54 26.88 4.33 -4.19
C ILE A 54 27.86 5.51 -4.27
N LYS A 55 28.63 5.61 -5.35
CA LYS A 55 29.70 6.62 -5.48
C LYS A 55 29.16 8.02 -5.82
N ASN A 56 28.42 8.14 -6.92
CA ASN A 56 27.92 9.41 -7.43
C ASN A 56 26.55 9.71 -6.82
N LYS A 57 26.53 10.21 -5.59
CA LYS A 57 25.28 10.54 -4.89
C LYS A 57 25.32 11.88 -4.18
N HIS A 58 24.16 12.51 -4.11
CA HIS A 58 23.79 13.52 -3.11
C HIS A 58 22.83 12.90 -2.13
N ILE A 59 22.95 13.27 -0.86
CA ILE A 59 22.15 12.66 0.19
C ILE A 59 21.89 13.67 1.30
N ILE A 60 20.63 13.79 1.70
CA ILE A 60 20.20 14.60 2.84
C ILE A 60 19.56 13.72 3.91
N ARG A 61 19.30 14.29 5.08
CA ARG A 61 18.58 13.65 6.17
C ARG A 61 17.08 13.93 6.07
N GLY A 62 16.24 12.96 6.41
CA GLY A 62 14.80 13.12 6.54
C GLY A 62 14.37 13.38 7.99
N ASN A 63 13.05 13.49 8.22
CA ASN A 63 12.56 13.75 9.57
C ASN A 63 12.64 12.51 10.46
N GLU A 64 12.47 11.31 9.91
CA GLU A 64 12.46 10.09 10.69
C GLU A 64 13.80 9.85 11.37
N GLU A 65 14.92 10.20 10.74
CA GLU A 65 16.23 10.11 11.38
C GLU A 65 16.32 10.92 12.69
N SER A 66 15.46 11.92 12.92
CA SER A 66 15.40 12.67 14.18
C SER A 66 14.93 11.79 15.35
N TYR A 67 14.11 10.77 15.11
CA TYR A 67 13.76 9.80 16.15
C TYR A 67 14.99 9.05 16.64
N LEU A 68 15.90 8.64 15.73
CA LEU A 68 17.13 7.96 16.11
C LEU A 68 18.05 8.88 16.92
N GLU A 69 18.17 10.15 16.53
CA GLU A 69 18.95 11.14 17.28
C GLU A 69 18.43 11.34 18.71
N ASN A 70 17.11 11.40 18.87
CA ASN A 70 16.47 11.55 20.18
C ASN A 70 16.72 10.35 21.12
N LEU A 71 17.11 9.20 20.57
CA LEU A 71 17.42 7.97 21.32
C LEU A 71 18.89 7.85 21.71
N ILE A 72 19.78 8.67 21.13
CA ILE A 72 21.21 8.65 21.46
C ILE A 72 21.40 8.98 22.95
N GLY A 73 22.10 8.10 23.66
CA GLY A 73 22.42 8.27 25.09
C GLY A 73 21.22 8.10 26.04
N LYS A 74 20.05 7.68 25.55
CA LYS A 74 18.90 7.36 26.41
C LYS A 74 19.05 5.97 27.03
N ASP A 75 18.47 5.81 28.22
CA ASP A 75 18.39 4.52 28.89
C ASP A 75 17.43 3.59 28.14
N GLN A 76 17.94 2.46 27.68
CA GLN A 76 17.16 1.46 26.94
C GLN A 76 16.13 0.74 27.81
N CYS A 77 16.26 0.80 29.15
CA CYS A 77 15.29 0.19 30.06
C CYS A 77 13.91 0.86 29.98
N SER A 78 13.81 2.09 29.46
CA SER A 78 12.53 2.77 29.24
C SER A 78 11.91 2.46 27.87
N TRP A 79 12.54 1.62 27.05
CA TRP A 79 12.19 1.40 25.64
C TRP A 79 11.12 0.31 25.43
N THR A 80 10.28 0.10 26.44
CA THR A 80 9.25 -0.95 26.47
C THR A 80 7.85 -0.40 26.27
N ASP A 81 7.68 0.90 26.04
CA ASP A 81 6.38 1.47 25.74
C ASP A 81 5.92 1.10 24.34
N GLY A 82 4.59 1.00 24.16
CA GLY A 82 4.03 0.56 22.90
C GLY A 82 4.15 1.59 21.77
N GLN A 83 4.38 2.87 22.05
CA GLN A 83 4.39 3.92 21.03
C GLN A 83 5.67 3.94 20.21
N MET A 84 6.81 3.74 20.87
CA MET A 84 8.13 3.91 20.29
C MET A 84 8.81 2.60 19.94
N GLN A 85 8.13 1.44 20.09
CA GLN A 85 8.71 0.10 19.85
C GLN A 85 9.42 -0.01 18.51
N ILE A 86 8.82 0.51 17.44
CA ILE A 86 9.41 0.45 16.09
C ILE A 86 10.71 1.25 16.00
N SER A 87 10.74 2.45 16.59
CA SER A 87 11.92 3.30 16.62
C SER A 87 13.04 2.73 17.49
N TYR A 88 12.67 2.13 18.64
CA TYR A 88 13.61 1.43 19.52
C TYR A 88 14.20 0.17 18.88
N TRP A 89 13.36 -0.59 18.16
CA TRP A 89 13.82 -1.73 17.39
C TRP A 89 14.79 -1.28 16.29
N CYS A 90 14.43 -0.26 15.50
CA CYS A 90 15.30 0.27 14.45
C CYS A 90 16.65 0.75 15.02
N PHE A 91 16.65 1.54 16.10
CA PHE A 91 17.88 2.04 16.73
C PHE A 91 18.82 0.92 17.18
N ARG A 92 18.29 -0.17 17.76
CA ARG A 92 19.09 -1.33 18.19
C ARG A 92 19.64 -2.15 17.02
N ASN A 93 19.01 -2.04 15.84
CA ASN A 93 19.36 -2.81 14.64
C ASN A 93 20.11 -1.97 13.60
N ILE A 94 20.61 -0.78 13.95
CA ILE A 94 21.54 0.00 13.15
C ILE A 94 22.94 -0.06 13.78
N SER A 95 23.95 -0.31 12.96
CA SER A 95 25.35 -0.29 13.40
C SER A 95 25.78 1.13 13.81
N PRO A 96 26.68 1.27 14.80
CA PRO A 96 27.17 2.59 15.23
C PRO A 96 27.75 3.44 14.09
N ASP A 97 28.39 2.80 13.11
CA ASP A 97 28.96 3.47 11.94
C ASP A 97 27.89 4.01 10.99
N ASN A 98 26.81 3.26 10.76
CA ASN A 98 25.69 3.73 9.95
C ASN A 98 24.87 4.81 10.67
N LEU A 99 24.67 4.66 11.98
CA LEU A 99 24.03 5.69 12.78
C LEU A 99 24.81 7.00 12.70
N ARG A 100 26.13 6.95 12.92
CA ARG A 100 27.00 8.13 12.80
C ARG A 100 26.93 8.73 11.40
N TYR A 101 27.00 7.90 10.36
CA TYR A 101 26.86 8.34 8.99
C TYR A 101 25.57 9.13 8.76
N LEU A 102 24.43 8.65 9.28
CA LEU A 102 23.15 9.37 9.18
C LEU A 102 23.15 10.71 9.93
N MET A 103 23.76 10.76 11.12
CA MET A 103 23.83 11.99 11.92
C MET A 103 24.72 13.07 11.26
N ASP A 104 25.71 12.65 10.47
CA ASP A 104 26.61 13.54 9.74
C ASP A 104 25.99 14.08 8.43
N LEU A 105 24.80 13.60 8.02
CA LEU A 105 24.11 14.07 6.81
C LEU A 105 23.53 15.47 6.97
N PRO A 106 23.58 16.32 5.93
CA PRO A 106 22.95 17.63 5.96
C PRO A 106 21.42 17.51 5.84
N TYR A 107 20.68 18.46 6.42
CA TYR A 107 19.22 18.53 6.25
C TYR A 107 18.79 19.01 4.86
N THR A 108 19.63 19.84 4.22
CA THR A 108 19.36 20.38 2.89
C THR A 108 20.64 20.40 2.04
N LEU A 109 20.48 20.38 0.72
CA LEU A 109 21.57 20.53 -0.24
C LEU A 109 21.17 21.49 -1.35
N GLU A 110 22.16 22.21 -1.87
CA GLU A 110 22.04 22.99 -3.10
C GLU A 110 23.27 22.76 -3.97
N PHE A 111 23.06 22.52 -5.27
CA PHE A 111 24.15 22.37 -6.23
C PHE A 111 23.68 22.68 -7.66
N ILE A 112 24.64 22.77 -8.59
CA ILE A 112 24.37 23.07 -10.00
C ILE A 112 24.76 21.87 -10.87
N ARG A 113 23.93 21.56 -11.88
CA ARG A 113 24.22 20.59 -12.94
C ARG A 113 23.82 21.17 -14.29
N ASN A 114 24.76 21.23 -15.24
CA ASN A 114 24.56 21.78 -16.58
C ASN A 114 23.84 23.16 -16.58
N GLY A 115 24.23 24.03 -15.64
CA GLY A 115 23.66 25.37 -15.49
C GLY A 115 22.30 25.44 -14.76
N VAL A 116 21.72 24.30 -14.38
CA VAL A 116 20.45 24.23 -13.62
C VAL A 116 20.76 24.09 -12.14
N ARG A 117 20.17 24.96 -11.31
CA ARG A 117 20.24 24.88 -9.85
C ARG A 117 19.26 23.82 -9.32
N ILE A 118 19.73 23.00 -8.39
CA ILE A 118 18.96 21.93 -7.75
C ILE A 118 19.00 22.16 -6.23
N HIS A 119 17.82 22.20 -5.63
CA HIS A 119 17.60 22.32 -4.19
C HIS A 119 16.97 21.03 -3.67
N VAL A 120 17.47 20.52 -2.55
CA VAL A 120 16.99 19.27 -1.93
C VAL A 120 16.71 19.53 -0.45
N SER A 121 15.49 19.23 -0.02
CA SER A 121 15.03 19.26 1.38
C SER A 121 14.02 18.14 1.52
N HIS A 122 14.00 17.41 2.64
CA HIS A 122 13.10 16.27 2.78
C HIS A 122 11.63 16.67 2.72
N ALA A 123 11.25 17.71 3.48
CA ALA A 123 9.91 18.29 3.42
C ALA A 123 9.86 19.51 2.50
N SER A 124 8.73 19.67 1.81
CA SER A 124 8.45 20.81 0.92
C SER A 124 8.08 22.10 1.68
N SER A 125 7.86 22.02 2.99
CA SER A 125 7.34 23.10 3.82
C SER A 125 8.22 24.35 3.88
N GLY A 126 9.53 24.19 3.70
CA GLY A 126 10.48 25.30 3.59
C GLY A 126 10.25 26.20 2.36
N TRP A 127 9.58 25.68 1.32
CA TRP A 127 9.33 26.39 0.06
C TRP A 127 7.84 26.65 -0.19
N ILE A 128 7.00 25.64 -0.01
CA ILE A 128 5.56 25.72 -0.30
C ILE A 128 4.67 25.62 0.95
N GLY A 129 5.23 25.74 2.15
CA GLY A 129 4.45 25.71 3.40
C GLY A 129 3.66 24.41 3.56
N SER A 130 2.43 24.50 4.07
CA SER A 130 1.56 23.34 4.26
C SER A 130 0.75 22.96 3.02
N CYS A 131 1.02 23.56 1.84
CA CYS A 131 0.20 23.37 0.64
C CYS A 131 0.14 21.90 0.22
N GLU A 132 1.27 21.17 0.22
CA GLU A 132 1.29 19.74 -0.12
C GLU A 132 0.46 18.90 0.85
N SER A 133 0.75 18.99 2.14
CA SER A 133 0.00 18.26 3.17
C SER A 133 -1.50 18.59 3.19
N GLY A 134 -1.88 19.82 2.83
CA GLY A 134 -3.27 20.29 2.85
C GLY A 134 -4.08 19.99 1.59
N THR A 135 -3.43 19.58 0.49
CA THR A 135 -4.10 19.40 -0.81
C THR A 135 -3.91 18.00 -1.40
N CYS A 136 -2.72 17.44 -1.31
CA CYS A 136 -2.36 16.16 -1.93
C CYS A 136 -1.53 15.26 -1.02
N GLY A 137 -1.54 15.51 0.29
CA GLY A 137 -0.92 14.63 1.28
C GLY A 137 -1.66 13.30 1.45
N PRO A 138 -1.02 12.28 2.06
CA PRO A 138 -1.57 10.93 2.22
C PRO A 138 -2.97 10.87 2.83
N VAL A 139 -3.22 11.62 3.91
CA VAL A 139 -4.54 11.68 4.57
C VAL A 139 -5.60 12.19 3.60
N VAL A 140 -5.33 13.28 2.88
CA VAL A 140 -6.27 13.90 1.93
C VAL A 140 -6.59 12.94 0.78
N LEU A 141 -5.58 12.24 0.25
CA LEU A 141 -5.78 11.25 -0.81
C LEU A 141 -6.51 10.00 -0.31
N ALA A 142 -6.20 9.55 0.91
CA ALA A 142 -6.88 8.42 1.53
C ALA A 142 -8.37 8.72 1.70
N GLU A 143 -8.73 9.91 2.19
CA GLU A 143 -10.12 10.36 2.30
C GLU A 143 -10.80 10.53 0.94
N LYS A 144 -10.12 11.20 -0.02
CA LYS A 144 -10.67 11.46 -1.36
C LYS A 144 -10.99 10.18 -2.12
N TYR A 145 -10.06 9.24 -2.15
CA TYR A 145 -10.24 8.02 -2.93
C TYR A 145 -10.93 6.90 -2.14
N ALA A 146 -10.94 6.97 -0.80
CA ALA A 146 -11.49 5.94 0.08
C ALA A 146 -11.03 4.52 -0.31
N CYS A 147 -11.91 3.69 -0.86
CA CYS A 147 -11.58 2.32 -1.34
C CYS A 147 -11.44 2.21 -2.86
N SER A 148 -11.42 3.34 -3.58
CA SER A 148 -11.37 3.37 -5.05
C SER A 148 -9.98 3.06 -5.57
N ALA A 149 -9.88 2.41 -6.72
CA ALA A 149 -8.60 2.25 -7.41
C ALA A 149 -8.07 3.63 -7.86
N VAL A 150 -6.77 3.84 -7.74
CA VAL A 150 -6.07 5.06 -8.19
C VAL A 150 -5.09 4.67 -9.28
N THR A 151 -5.07 5.41 -10.39
CA THR A 151 -4.07 5.26 -11.46
C THR A 151 -3.11 6.45 -11.46
N PRO A 152 -1.91 6.31 -12.05
CA PRO A 152 -0.99 7.45 -12.21
C PRO A 152 -1.63 8.64 -12.92
N GLU A 153 -2.47 8.39 -13.92
CA GLU A 153 -3.15 9.44 -14.70
C GLU A 153 -4.20 10.17 -13.87
N SER A 154 -5.04 9.43 -13.12
CA SER A 154 -6.05 10.06 -12.25
C SER A 154 -5.40 10.88 -11.16
N LEU A 155 -4.35 10.34 -10.53
CA LEU A 155 -3.59 11.03 -9.48
C LEU A 155 -2.93 12.30 -10.03
N SER A 156 -2.24 12.21 -11.18
CA SER A 156 -1.57 13.35 -11.80
C SER A 156 -2.58 14.46 -12.19
N CYS A 157 -3.74 14.08 -12.72
CA CYS A 157 -4.81 15.02 -13.05
C CYS A 157 -5.32 15.76 -11.79
N ASP A 158 -5.56 15.00 -10.73
CA ASP A 158 -6.05 15.53 -9.46
C ASP A 158 -5.04 16.46 -8.79
N ILE A 159 -3.77 16.05 -8.71
CA ILE A 159 -2.70 16.85 -8.13
C ILE A 159 -2.52 18.17 -8.89
N ARG A 160 -2.50 18.13 -10.23
CA ARG A 160 -2.43 19.37 -11.04
C ARG A 160 -3.62 20.28 -10.78
N SER A 161 -4.83 19.71 -10.73
CA SER A 161 -6.04 20.45 -10.44
C SER A 161 -5.98 21.14 -9.06
N PHE A 162 -5.42 20.46 -8.05
CA PHE A 162 -5.20 21.06 -6.73
C PHE A 162 -4.22 22.23 -6.78
N TRP A 163 -3.06 22.05 -7.44
CA TRP A 163 -2.05 23.10 -7.55
C TRP A 163 -2.53 24.33 -8.31
N ASP A 164 -3.28 24.12 -9.40
CA ASP A 164 -3.79 25.22 -10.20
C ASP A 164 -4.90 26.01 -9.49
N GLN A 165 -5.54 25.43 -8.47
CA GLN A 165 -6.58 26.09 -7.68
C GLN A 165 -6.03 26.74 -6.39
N ASP A 166 -4.93 26.23 -5.83
CA ASP A 166 -4.33 26.75 -4.60
C ASP A 166 -3.61 28.10 -4.84
N THR A 167 -4.23 29.19 -4.37
CA THR A 167 -3.64 30.53 -4.40
C THR A 167 -2.38 30.64 -3.55
N GLY A 168 -2.35 30.02 -2.37
CA GLY A 168 -1.20 30.06 -1.47
C GLY A 168 0.02 29.33 -2.05
N PHE A 169 -0.22 28.23 -2.76
CA PHE A 169 0.82 27.55 -3.54
C PHE A 169 1.38 28.45 -4.64
N ARG A 170 0.51 29.07 -5.45
CA ARG A 170 0.95 29.95 -6.55
C ARG A 170 1.74 31.18 -6.07
N ASP A 171 1.31 31.78 -4.97
CA ASP A 171 2.01 32.92 -4.37
C ASP A 171 3.44 32.51 -3.96
N ARG A 172 3.58 31.41 -3.22
CA ARG A 172 4.89 30.88 -2.82
C ARG A 172 5.75 30.46 -4.00
N LEU A 173 5.16 29.78 -4.99
CA LEU A 173 5.85 29.38 -6.21
C LEU A 173 6.42 30.59 -6.97
N SER A 174 5.74 31.74 -6.93
CA SER A 174 6.21 32.96 -7.57
C SER A 174 7.48 33.54 -6.92
N GLU A 175 7.71 33.28 -5.64
CA GLU A 175 8.86 33.77 -4.87
C GLU A 175 10.12 32.91 -5.06
N LEU A 176 9.97 31.67 -5.55
CA LEU A 176 11.09 30.75 -5.74
C LEU A 176 12.02 31.21 -6.88
N GLU A 177 13.32 30.97 -6.73
CA GLU A 177 14.30 31.12 -7.80
C GLU A 177 14.08 30.04 -8.89
N GLU A 178 14.57 30.29 -10.12
CA GLU A 178 14.56 29.25 -11.16
C GLU A 178 15.49 28.09 -10.79
N GLY A 179 15.02 26.87 -11.02
CA GLY A 179 15.71 25.66 -10.56
C GLY A 179 14.77 24.48 -10.36
N ILE A 180 15.31 23.41 -9.81
CA ILE A 180 14.59 22.20 -9.47
C ILE A 180 14.56 22.07 -7.94
N TYR A 181 13.37 21.92 -7.37
CA TYR A 181 13.13 21.72 -5.95
C TYR A 181 12.66 20.29 -5.73
N LEU A 182 13.46 19.54 -4.97
CA LEU A 182 13.26 18.12 -4.70
C LEU A 182 12.92 17.91 -3.23
N PHE A 183 11.92 17.07 -2.98
CA PHE A 183 11.47 16.68 -1.64
C PHE A 183 11.05 15.20 -1.60
N GLY A 184 10.50 14.77 -0.47
CA GLY A 184 9.99 13.43 -0.18
C GLY A 184 8.84 13.54 0.82
N HIS A 185 8.92 12.88 1.98
CA HIS A 185 8.11 13.10 3.18
C HIS A 185 6.63 12.70 3.09
N THR A 186 5.95 13.07 2.01
CA THR A 186 4.52 12.78 1.84
C THR A 186 4.28 11.44 1.18
N HIS A 187 5.30 10.78 0.65
CA HIS A 187 5.21 9.46 0.01
C HIS A 187 4.34 9.43 -1.28
N VAL A 188 3.95 10.60 -1.79
CA VAL A 188 3.12 10.73 -2.99
C VAL A 188 4.00 11.20 -4.15
N GLN A 189 4.07 10.43 -5.22
CA GLN A 189 4.85 10.82 -6.40
C GLN A 189 4.10 11.85 -7.24
N TRP A 190 4.76 12.97 -7.56
CA TRP A 190 4.27 13.97 -8.49
C TRP A 190 5.37 14.94 -8.93
N SER A 191 5.18 15.55 -10.10
CA SER A 191 5.98 16.66 -10.57
C SER A 191 5.12 17.81 -11.09
N TYR A 192 5.57 19.04 -10.84
CA TYR A 192 4.91 20.26 -11.28
C TYR A 192 5.93 21.21 -11.91
N LYS A 193 5.61 21.71 -13.11
CA LYS A 193 6.38 22.76 -13.79
C LYS A 193 5.63 24.08 -13.69
N ALA A 194 6.28 25.09 -13.13
CA ALA A 194 5.73 26.44 -13.11
C ALA A 194 5.50 26.98 -14.53
N HIS A 195 4.36 27.63 -14.76
CA HIS A 195 4.07 28.24 -16.05
C HIS A 195 5.06 29.36 -16.39
N ASN A 196 5.59 29.34 -17.60
CA ASN A 196 6.52 30.35 -18.15
C ASN A 196 7.83 30.55 -17.35
N ARG A 197 8.22 29.60 -16.50
CA ARG A 197 9.48 29.64 -15.74
C ARG A 197 10.19 28.29 -15.81
N ASN A 198 11.51 28.31 -15.66
CA ASN A 198 12.29 27.08 -15.50
C ASN A 198 12.34 26.64 -14.04
N THR A 199 11.18 26.50 -13.42
CA THR A 199 11.03 26.08 -12.03
C THR A 199 10.24 24.77 -11.97
N TRP A 200 10.86 23.74 -11.40
CA TRP A 200 10.28 22.42 -11.20
C TRP A 200 10.18 22.08 -9.72
N LEU A 201 9.05 21.52 -9.32
CA LEU A 201 8.79 20.98 -7.99
C LEU A 201 8.53 19.48 -8.15
N ILE A 202 9.25 18.65 -7.39
CA ILE A 202 9.24 17.19 -7.61
C ILE A 202 9.25 16.47 -6.26
N ASN A 203 8.23 15.62 -6.07
CA ASN A 203 8.23 14.55 -5.09
C ASN A 203 8.41 13.22 -5.84
N PRO A 204 9.47 12.42 -5.58
CA PRO A 204 9.65 11.12 -6.22
C PRO A 204 8.67 10.06 -5.70
N GLY A 205 7.87 10.39 -4.68
CA GLY A 205 7.10 9.41 -3.91
C GLY A 205 7.99 8.61 -2.97
N SER A 206 7.40 7.62 -2.30
CA SER A 206 8.15 6.76 -1.39
C SER A 206 8.61 5.47 -2.05
N CYS A 207 9.92 5.25 -2.05
CA CYS A 207 10.53 4.03 -2.56
C CYS A 207 10.11 2.80 -1.75
N GLY A 208 9.94 2.94 -0.43
CA GLY A 208 9.70 1.81 0.47
C GLY A 208 8.27 1.68 0.99
N LEU A 209 7.50 2.76 0.97
CA LEU A 209 6.18 2.86 1.60
C LEU A 209 5.28 3.88 0.86
N PRO A 210 4.93 3.67 -0.42
CA PRO A 210 4.07 4.59 -1.17
C PRO A 210 2.67 4.71 -0.56
N LEU A 211 2.15 5.94 -0.44
CA LEU A 211 0.84 6.25 0.19
C LEU A 211 -0.13 6.99 -0.75
N ASP A 212 0.07 6.85 -2.06
CA ASP A 212 -0.67 7.56 -3.10
C ASP A 212 -1.87 6.78 -3.69
N GLY A 213 -2.18 5.61 -3.12
CA GLY A 213 -3.25 4.72 -3.52
C GLY A 213 -2.95 3.84 -4.73
N ILE A 214 -1.77 3.98 -5.34
CA ILE A 214 -1.38 3.19 -6.51
C ILE A 214 -0.77 1.87 -6.04
N LEU A 215 -1.45 0.78 -6.36
CA LEU A 215 -1.09 -0.56 -5.89
C LEU A 215 0.08 -1.13 -6.69
N ASN A 216 0.79 -2.07 -6.06
CA ASN A 216 1.71 -3.05 -6.68
C ASN A 216 2.94 -2.48 -7.39
N ASN A 217 3.22 -1.20 -7.20
CA ASN A 217 4.41 -0.54 -7.70
C ASN A 217 5.07 0.31 -6.62
N VAL A 218 6.38 0.50 -6.75
CA VAL A 218 7.14 1.52 -5.99
C VAL A 218 7.64 2.62 -6.92
N PRO A 219 7.49 3.90 -6.54
CA PRO A 219 7.89 5.04 -7.35
C PRO A 219 9.34 5.48 -7.13
N TYR A 220 9.92 6.09 -8.16
CA TYR A 220 11.06 7.00 -8.10
C TYR A 220 11.03 7.94 -9.30
N THR A 221 11.83 9.00 -9.32
CA THR A 221 11.81 9.96 -10.44
C THR A 221 13.17 10.08 -11.10
N VAL A 222 13.22 10.11 -12.43
CA VAL A 222 14.42 10.39 -13.22
C VAL A 222 14.37 11.81 -13.78
N ILE A 223 15.48 12.52 -13.61
CA ILE A 223 15.71 13.85 -14.16
C ILE A 223 16.79 13.74 -15.23
N ASP A 224 16.48 14.11 -16.46
CA ASP A 224 17.47 14.27 -17.53
C ASP A 224 17.74 15.75 -17.77
N ILE A 225 18.97 16.17 -17.46
CA ILE A 225 19.44 17.54 -17.68
C ILE A 225 20.42 17.54 -18.85
N ALA A 226 20.02 18.10 -19.99
CA ALA A 226 20.87 18.26 -21.16
C ALA A 226 21.97 19.31 -20.92
N GLU A 227 23.02 19.30 -21.75
CA GLU A 227 24.16 20.25 -21.61
C GLU A 227 23.74 21.72 -21.75
N ASN A 228 22.66 21.98 -22.49
CA ASN A 228 22.09 23.32 -22.66
C ASN A 228 21.12 23.73 -21.53
N GLY A 229 21.03 22.94 -20.45
CA GLY A 229 20.14 23.19 -19.31
C GLY A 229 18.69 22.77 -19.52
N THR A 230 18.34 22.12 -20.64
CA THR A 230 16.98 21.59 -20.84
C THR A 230 16.72 20.43 -19.87
N VAL A 231 15.62 20.51 -19.12
CA VAL A 231 15.21 19.50 -18.14
C VAL A 231 14.04 18.67 -18.67
N LYS A 232 14.14 17.35 -18.56
CA LYS A 232 13.03 16.40 -18.72
C LYS A 232 12.87 15.58 -17.45
N ILE A 233 11.61 15.38 -17.05
CA ILE A 233 11.24 14.62 -15.85
C ILE A 233 10.47 13.37 -16.29
N GLU A 234 10.81 12.24 -15.69
CA GLU A 234 10.12 10.97 -15.88
C GLU A 234 9.78 10.38 -14.51
N GLU A 235 8.48 10.30 -14.20
CA GLU A 235 7.96 9.64 -13.02
C GLU A 235 7.89 8.13 -13.31
N ILE A 236 8.73 7.35 -12.65
CA ILE A 236 8.86 5.90 -12.90
C ILE A 236 8.21 5.14 -11.76
N ARG A 237 7.52 4.05 -12.11
CA ARG A 237 6.94 3.08 -11.19
C ARG A 237 7.32 1.69 -11.63
N ILE A 238 7.92 0.92 -10.73
CA ILE A 238 8.35 -0.45 -11.02
C ILE A 238 7.50 -1.44 -10.22
N PRO A 239 7.15 -2.61 -10.77
CA PRO A 239 6.44 -3.64 -10.03
C PRO A 239 7.20 -4.02 -8.75
N PHE A 240 6.46 -4.20 -7.66
CA PHE A 240 7.01 -4.62 -6.38
C PHE A 240 6.17 -5.75 -5.78
N ASP A 241 6.82 -6.86 -5.47
CA ASP A 241 6.19 -8.05 -4.91
C ASP A 241 5.93 -7.85 -3.41
N LYS A 242 4.73 -7.36 -3.09
CA LYS A 242 4.30 -7.12 -1.71
C LYS A 242 4.07 -8.41 -0.93
N GLN A 243 3.71 -9.51 -1.61
CA GLN A 243 3.53 -10.81 -0.97
C GLN A 243 4.88 -11.32 -0.47
N GLN A 244 5.90 -11.35 -1.32
CA GLN A 244 7.24 -11.76 -0.93
C GLN A 244 7.78 -10.89 0.20
N TYR A 245 7.50 -9.57 0.16
CA TYR A 245 7.89 -8.68 1.25
C TYR A 245 7.15 -8.97 2.56
N GLU A 246 5.85 -9.27 2.51
CA GLU A 246 5.06 -9.66 3.69
C GLU A 246 5.62 -10.93 4.34
N GLU A 247 5.86 -11.97 3.53
CA GLU A 247 6.44 -13.23 3.99
C GLU A 247 7.81 -13.00 4.63
N LEU A 248 8.65 -12.19 3.98
CA LEU A 248 9.96 -11.81 4.52
C LEU A 248 9.82 -11.07 5.85
N LEU A 249 8.97 -10.05 5.94
CA LEU A 249 8.75 -9.26 7.16
C LEU A 249 8.34 -10.17 8.32
N LYS A 250 7.42 -11.12 8.10
CA LYS A 250 6.95 -12.08 9.11
C LYS A 250 8.06 -12.94 9.71
N THR A 251 9.19 -13.11 9.03
CA THR A 251 10.36 -13.85 9.53
C THR A 251 11.33 -13.02 10.37
N THR A 252 11.15 -11.70 10.43
CA THR A 252 12.11 -10.77 11.05
C THR A 252 11.85 -10.58 12.54
N THR A 253 12.88 -10.19 13.30
CA THR A 253 12.70 -9.81 14.72
C THR A 253 11.84 -8.56 14.88
N GLN A 254 11.77 -7.68 13.86
CA GLN A 254 10.86 -6.52 13.87
C GLN A 254 9.41 -6.97 14.06
N PHE A 255 8.99 -7.99 13.30
CA PHE A 255 7.61 -8.46 13.34
C PHE A 255 7.25 -9.06 14.69
N THR A 256 8.21 -9.66 15.40
CA THR A 256 7.98 -10.18 16.76
C THR A 256 8.09 -9.12 17.85
N GLU A 257 9.04 -8.19 17.76
CA GLU A 257 9.34 -7.22 18.83
C GLU A 257 8.54 -5.90 18.71
N ALA A 258 8.11 -5.55 17.50
CA ALA A 258 7.31 -4.35 17.19
C ALA A 258 6.08 -4.76 16.35
N ASN A 259 5.32 -5.75 16.86
CA ASN A 259 4.28 -6.43 16.09
C ASN A 259 3.17 -5.50 15.57
N ILE A 260 2.59 -4.66 16.45
CA ILE A 260 1.51 -3.74 16.07
C ILE A 260 1.95 -2.81 14.95
N TRP A 261 3.10 -2.15 15.12
CA TRP A 261 3.64 -1.24 14.12
C TRP A 261 3.95 -1.95 12.81
N SER A 262 4.56 -3.13 12.88
CA SER A 262 4.84 -3.94 11.69
C SER A 262 3.57 -4.25 10.91
N ARG A 263 2.46 -4.53 11.60
CA ARG A 263 1.17 -4.79 10.95
C ARG A 263 0.51 -3.53 10.39
N VAL A 264 0.61 -2.39 11.09
CA VAL A 264 0.09 -1.10 10.58
C VAL A 264 0.86 -0.69 9.32
N ILE A 265 2.18 -0.74 9.34
CA ILE A 265 3.04 -0.40 8.19
C ILE A 265 2.83 -1.38 7.03
N LEU A 266 2.70 -2.69 7.33
CA LEU A 266 2.36 -3.68 6.30
C LEU A 266 1.00 -3.36 5.65
N ARG A 267 0.00 -2.95 6.44
CA ARG A 267 -1.31 -2.53 5.91
C ARG A 267 -1.18 -1.30 5.01
N GLU A 268 -0.36 -0.31 5.37
CA GLU A 268 -0.07 0.83 4.51
C GLU A 268 0.55 0.41 3.19
N LEU A 269 1.57 -0.45 3.23
CA LEU A 269 2.21 -0.96 2.04
C LEU A 269 1.25 -1.75 1.14
N LEU A 270 0.45 -2.66 1.72
CA LEU A 270 -0.52 -3.47 0.97
C LEU A 270 -1.57 -2.60 0.28
N THR A 271 -2.07 -1.58 0.99
CA THR A 271 -3.15 -0.71 0.53
C THR A 271 -2.66 0.50 -0.27
N ALA A 272 -1.36 0.79 -0.22
CA ALA A 272 -0.75 2.03 -0.68
C ALA A 272 -1.43 3.28 -0.09
N ARG A 273 -1.92 3.21 1.16
CA ARG A 273 -2.73 4.27 1.78
C ARG A 273 -2.29 4.55 3.20
N GLU A 274 -2.43 5.80 3.60
CA GLU A 274 -2.30 6.24 4.98
C GLU A 274 -3.20 5.41 5.90
N ASN A 275 -2.61 4.75 6.89
CA ASN A 275 -3.32 4.05 7.96
C ASN A 275 -2.79 4.45 9.34
N MET A 276 -1.52 4.86 9.44
CA MET A 276 -0.85 5.24 10.67
C MET A 276 -1.61 6.32 11.43
N THR A 277 -1.98 7.40 10.74
CA THR A 277 -2.70 8.54 11.32
C THR A 277 -4.07 8.12 11.86
N PHE A 278 -4.81 7.30 11.10
CA PHE A 278 -6.12 6.81 11.53
C PHE A 278 -6.02 5.85 12.72
N PHE A 279 -5.02 4.98 12.72
CA PHE A 279 -4.74 4.10 13.86
C PHE A 279 -4.36 4.89 15.12
N LEU A 280 -3.48 5.88 15.00
CA LEU A 280 -3.08 6.74 16.13
C LEU A 280 -4.29 7.51 16.71
N GLN A 281 -5.17 8.02 15.86
CA GLN A 281 -6.41 8.66 16.28
C GLN A 281 -7.34 7.68 17.00
N HIS A 282 -7.50 6.46 16.48
CA HIS A 282 -8.30 5.42 17.12
C HIS A 282 -7.69 5.01 18.47
N ALA A 283 -6.38 4.80 18.57
CA ALA A 283 -5.71 4.44 19.82
C ALA A 283 -5.88 5.51 20.90
N GLU A 284 -5.84 6.80 20.53
CA GLU A 284 -6.14 7.90 21.44
C GLU A 284 -7.60 7.87 21.93
N GLN A 285 -8.56 7.56 21.06
CA GLN A 285 -9.97 7.42 21.43
C GLN A 285 -10.20 6.21 22.33
N TYR A 286 -9.60 5.07 21.98
CA TYR A 286 -9.65 3.83 22.76
C TYR A 286 -9.13 4.05 24.17
N ALA A 287 -7.95 4.67 24.30
CA ALA A 287 -7.35 4.97 25.60
C ALA A 287 -8.22 5.89 26.46
N ARG A 288 -8.85 6.91 25.86
CA ARG A 288 -9.83 7.77 26.55
C ARG A 288 -11.04 6.96 27.03
N ALA A 289 -11.55 6.04 26.22
CA ALA A 289 -12.70 5.22 26.56
C ALA A 289 -12.43 4.28 27.74
N ILE A 290 -11.22 3.72 27.85
CA ILE A 290 -10.82 2.88 28.99
C ILE A 290 -10.24 3.68 30.17
N GLY A 291 -10.10 4.99 30.04
CA GLY A 291 -9.56 5.87 31.08
C GLY A 291 -8.04 5.79 31.27
N ASP A 292 -7.28 5.32 30.28
CA ASP A 292 -5.82 5.34 30.32
C ASP A 292 -5.30 6.75 30.03
N SER A 293 -4.80 7.41 31.08
CA SER A 293 -4.20 8.75 31.01
C SER A 293 -2.67 8.74 31.01
N ARG A 294 -2.04 7.55 31.05
CA ARG A 294 -0.58 7.41 31.03
C ARG A 294 -0.01 7.89 29.69
N ARG A 295 1.19 8.47 29.72
CA ARG A 295 1.98 8.74 28.51
C ARG A 295 3.45 8.33 28.70
N PRO A 296 4.04 7.63 27.71
CA PRO A 296 3.37 6.92 26.61
C PRO A 296 2.42 5.84 27.14
N TYR A 297 1.41 5.46 26.34
CA TYR A 297 0.43 4.44 26.73
C TYR A 297 1.10 3.09 27.03
N ALA A 298 0.47 2.29 27.87
CA ALA A 298 0.91 0.92 28.11
C ALA A 298 0.81 0.07 26.83
N LEU A 299 1.66 -0.96 26.71
CA LEU A 299 1.63 -1.88 25.57
C LEU A 299 0.25 -2.52 25.38
N ASP A 300 -0.38 -2.97 26.47
CA ASP A 300 -1.73 -3.55 26.48
C ASP A 300 -2.79 -2.60 25.89
N THR A 301 -2.65 -1.28 26.10
CA THR A 301 -3.53 -0.26 25.51
C THR A 301 -3.38 -0.23 24.00
N TRP A 302 -2.14 -0.30 23.47
CA TRP A 302 -1.88 -0.35 22.04
C TRP A 302 -2.37 -1.66 21.41
N GLU A 303 -2.13 -2.80 22.06
CA GLU A 303 -2.56 -4.12 21.57
C GLU A 303 -4.08 -4.21 21.44
N LYS A 304 -4.80 -3.75 22.47
CA LYS A 304 -6.26 -3.74 22.46
C LYS A 304 -6.85 -2.69 21.53
N ALA A 305 -6.25 -1.50 21.46
CA ALA A 305 -6.64 -0.48 20.48
C ALA A 305 -6.45 -0.98 19.05
N TYR A 306 -5.37 -1.70 18.75
CA TYR A 306 -5.17 -2.29 17.43
C TYR A 306 -6.20 -3.37 17.11
N ALA A 307 -6.51 -4.24 18.07
CA ALA A 307 -7.54 -5.27 17.90
C ALA A 307 -8.94 -4.65 17.67
N ASP A 308 -9.28 -3.60 18.41
CA ASP A 308 -10.53 -2.84 18.26
C ASP A 308 -10.57 -2.10 16.91
N TRP A 309 -9.49 -1.42 16.56
CA TRP A 309 -9.36 -0.70 15.30
C TRP A 309 -9.53 -1.61 14.10
N ILE A 310 -8.82 -2.74 14.03
CA ILE A 310 -8.95 -3.69 12.92
C ILE A 310 -10.37 -4.26 12.84
N ALA A 311 -11.05 -4.46 13.98
CA ALA A 311 -12.45 -4.87 13.98
C ALA A 311 -13.39 -3.77 13.44
N GLU A 312 -13.08 -2.49 13.67
CA GLU A 312 -13.84 -1.33 13.21
C GLU A 312 -13.58 -0.99 11.73
N VAL A 313 -12.33 -0.70 11.36
CA VAL A 313 -11.99 -0.28 10.00
C VAL A 313 -12.11 -1.42 8.99
N GLY A 314 -12.13 -2.66 9.49
CA GLY A 314 -12.41 -3.85 8.72
C GLY A 314 -11.38 -4.16 7.63
N ARG A 315 -11.32 -5.44 7.29
CA ARG A 315 -11.62 -5.96 5.94
C ARG A 315 -11.48 -4.95 4.81
N ILE A 316 -10.31 -4.92 4.19
CA ILE A 316 -10.14 -4.20 2.91
C ILE A 316 -10.35 -5.19 1.79
N ILE A 317 -11.08 -4.80 0.76
CA ILE A 317 -11.19 -5.59 -0.46
C ILE A 317 -10.35 -4.92 -1.53
N ILE A 318 -9.32 -5.62 -2.00
CA ILE A 318 -8.40 -5.14 -3.04
C ILE A 318 -8.64 -5.91 -4.35
N PRO A 319 -8.39 -5.29 -5.52
CA PRO A 319 -8.37 -6.02 -6.78
C PRO A 319 -7.22 -7.03 -6.80
N VAL A 320 -7.45 -8.14 -7.48
CA VAL A 320 -6.43 -9.16 -7.75
C VAL A 320 -5.83 -8.91 -9.12
N ASP A 321 -4.50 -8.83 -9.17
CA ASP A 321 -3.69 -8.70 -10.37
C ASP A 321 -2.46 -9.61 -10.29
N GLN A 322 -1.53 -9.49 -11.23
CA GLN A 322 -0.34 -10.36 -11.31
C GLN A 322 0.50 -10.41 -10.03
N SER A 323 0.49 -9.35 -9.21
CA SER A 323 1.32 -9.25 -8.01
C SER A 323 0.78 -9.99 -6.79
N ASN A 324 -0.53 -10.28 -6.76
CA ASN A 324 -1.22 -10.93 -5.64
C ASN A 324 -2.10 -12.10 -6.10
N LEU A 325 -2.01 -12.49 -7.38
CA LEU A 325 -2.76 -13.58 -7.98
C LEU A 325 -2.50 -14.92 -7.30
N TYR A 326 -1.27 -15.16 -6.83
CA TYR A 326 -0.93 -16.39 -6.12
C TYR A 326 -1.66 -16.50 -4.79
N GLN A 327 -1.76 -15.43 -3.99
CA GLN A 327 -2.55 -15.41 -2.74
C GLN A 327 -4.02 -15.72 -3.02
N ALA A 328 -4.58 -15.13 -4.08
CA ALA A 328 -5.94 -15.41 -4.50
C ALA A 328 -6.11 -16.89 -4.91
N ALA A 329 -5.12 -17.46 -5.60
CA ALA A 329 -5.11 -18.86 -6.00
C ALA A 329 -4.96 -19.82 -4.81
N GLU A 330 -4.19 -19.47 -3.78
CA GLU A 330 -4.10 -20.24 -2.53
C GLU A 330 -5.44 -20.26 -1.80
N ILE A 331 -6.08 -19.11 -1.65
CA ILE A 331 -7.42 -19.01 -1.05
C ILE A 331 -8.41 -19.86 -1.85
N HIS A 332 -8.41 -19.70 -3.18
CA HIS A 332 -9.28 -20.47 -4.08
C HIS A 332 -9.07 -21.96 -3.90
N SER A 333 -7.81 -22.42 -4.02
CA SER A 333 -7.41 -23.82 -3.90
C SER A 333 -7.88 -24.44 -2.59
N VAL A 334 -7.52 -23.86 -1.44
CA VAL A 334 -7.86 -24.41 -0.12
C VAL A 334 -9.38 -24.42 0.10
N SER A 335 -10.06 -23.34 -0.27
CA SER A 335 -11.50 -23.20 -0.04
C SER A 335 -12.33 -24.08 -0.99
N TRP A 336 -11.89 -24.24 -2.24
CA TRP A 336 -12.51 -25.12 -3.22
C TRP A 336 -12.37 -26.57 -2.76
N GLN A 337 -11.16 -27.00 -2.38
CA GLN A 337 -10.91 -28.36 -1.90
C GLN A 337 -11.76 -28.70 -0.67
N ASP A 338 -11.88 -27.77 0.28
CA ASP A 338 -12.71 -27.96 1.49
C ASP A 338 -14.21 -28.12 1.14
N SER A 339 -14.73 -27.21 0.32
CA SER A 339 -16.15 -27.20 -0.07
C SER A 339 -16.57 -28.39 -0.93
N HIS A 340 -15.64 -28.98 -1.70
CA HIS A 340 -15.91 -30.10 -2.61
C HIS A 340 -15.52 -31.46 -2.02
N ARG A 341 -14.90 -31.49 -0.83
CA ARG A 341 -14.38 -32.71 -0.19
C ARG A 341 -15.42 -33.80 0.01
N SER A 342 -16.67 -33.42 0.28
CA SER A 342 -17.73 -34.37 0.63
C SER A 342 -18.37 -35.08 -0.57
N PHE A 343 -18.09 -34.65 -1.80
CA PHE A 343 -18.71 -35.23 -3.00
C PHE A 343 -17.76 -35.44 -4.19
N CYS A 344 -16.52 -34.95 -4.15
CA CYS A 344 -15.48 -35.27 -5.13
C CYS A 344 -14.55 -36.40 -4.64
N THR A 345 -13.86 -37.07 -5.58
CA THR A 345 -12.83 -38.07 -5.24
C THR A 345 -11.57 -37.38 -4.72
N ALA A 346 -10.81 -38.08 -3.86
CA ALA A 346 -9.54 -37.56 -3.34
C ALA A 346 -8.55 -37.20 -4.47
N ASP A 347 -8.49 -38.02 -5.51
CA ASP A 347 -7.62 -37.78 -6.67
C ASP A 347 -8.05 -36.52 -7.44
N PHE A 348 -9.36 -36.25 -7.57
CA PHE A 348 -9.85 -35.03 -8.24
C PHE A 348 -9.60 -33.77 -7.40
N ILE A 349 -9.76 -33.87 -6.08
CA ILE A 349 -9.46 -32.77 -5.15
C ILE A 349 -7.97 -32.42 -5.19
N ALA A 350 -7.09 -33.42 -5.24
CA ALA A 350 -5.65 -33.23 -5.29
C ALA A 350 -5.16 -32.49 -6.55
N LEU A 351 -5.98 -32.45 -7.61
CA LEU A 351 -5.69 -31.66 -8.81
C LEU A 351 -5.92 -30.16 -8.60
N HIS A 352 -6.60 -29.72 -7.56
CA HIS A 352 -6.91 -28.30 -7.36
C HIS A 352 -5.82 -27.60 -6.53
N THR A 353 -4.57 -27.68 -6.97
CA THR A 353 -3.42 -27.04 -6.28
C THR A 353 -3.41 -25.52 -6.51
N PRO A 354 -2.69 -24.74 -5.66
CA PRO A 354 -2.51 -23.30 -5.89
C PRO A 354 -1.99 -22.98 -7.30
N GLU A 355 -1.09 -23.79 -7.86
CA GLU A 355 -0.53 -23.59 -9.20
C GLU A 355 -1.57 -23.75 -10.30
N HIS A 356 -2.45 -24.76 -10.20
CA HIS A 356 -3.54 -24.91 -11.16
C HIS A 356 -4.59 -23.81 -11.01
N GLN A 357 -4.90 -23.39 -9.77
CA GLN A 357 -5.83 -22.29 -9.54
C GLN A 357 -5.27 -20.93 -9.97
N LEU A 358 -3.94 -20.76 -9.93
CA LEU A 358 -3.26 -19.58 -10.47
C LEU A 358 -3.54 -19.44 -11.97
N GLU A 359 -3.38 -20.51 -12.73
CA GLU A 359 -3.68 -20.52 -14.18
C GLU A 359 -5.18 -20.27 -14.45
N TYR A 360 -6.06 -20.89 -13.66
CA TYR A 360 -7.51 -20.70 -13.75
C TYR A 360 -7.91 -19.22 -13.55
N LEU A 361 -7.46 -18.60 -12.45
CA LEU A 361 -7.77 -17.20 -12.16
C LEU A 361 -7.11 -16.25 -13.17
N ALA A 362 -5.88 -16.55 -13.62
CA ALA A 362 -5.18 -15.78 -14.66
C ALA A 362 -5.98 -15.78 -15.98
N GLU A 363 -6.52 -16.93 -16.38
CA GLU A 363 -7.37 -17.06 -17.57
C GLU A 363 -8.65 -16.26 -17.40
N LYS A 364 -9.31 -16.37 -16.24
CA LYS A 364 -10.54 -15.64 -15.94
C LYS A 364 -10.37 -14.12 -16.07
N ILE A 365 -9.27 -13.61 -15.51
CA ILE A 365 -8.90 -12.18 -15.60
C ILE A 365 -8.66 -11.80 -17.07
N ARG A 366 -7.96 -12.64 -17.83
CA ARG A 366 -7.70 -12.39 -19.26
C ARG A 366 -8.96 -12.36 -20.11
N GLN A 367 -9.97 -13.15 -19.74
CA GLN A 367 -11.29 -13.18 -20.38
C GLN A 367 -12.20 -12.02 -19.94
N GLY A 368 -11.71 -11.13 -19.07
CA GLY A 368 -12.42 -9.91 -18.66
C GLY A 368 -13.10 -10.00 -17.30
N SER A 369 -12.92 -11.08 -16.56
CA SER A 369 -13.41 -11.18 -15.18
C SER A 369 -12.58 -10.27 -14.27
N LYS A 370 -13.21 -9.66 -13.27
CA LYS A 370 -12.53 -8.93 -12.21
C LYS A 370 -12.51 -9.79 -10.96
N VAL A 371 -11.33 -10.01 -10.39
CA VAL A 371 -11.17 -10.78 -9.17
C VAL A 371 -10.80 -9.83 -8.04
N TYR A 372 -11.36 -10.04 -6.86
CA TYR A 372 -11.11 -9.24 -5.67
C TYR A 372 -10.81 -10.14 -4.49
N MET A 373 -9.96 -9.64 -3.59
CA MET A 373 -9.48 -10.36 -2.42
C MET A 373 -9.74 -9.52 -1.17
N LEU A 374 -10.31 -10.15 -0.14
CA LEU A 374 -10.53 -9.54 1.16
C LEU A 374 -9.31 -9.80 2.05
N LEU A 375 -8.74 -8.72 2.55
CA LEU A 375 -7.67 -8.66 3.53
C LEU A 375 -8.24 -8.28 4.90
N ASP A 376 -8.01 -9.11 5.91
CA ASP A 376 -8.22 -8.76 7.31
C ASP A 376 -6.86 -8.46 7.98
N ASP A 377 -6.39 -9.32 8.88
CA ASP A 377 -4.99 -9.40 9.32
C ASP A 377 -4.09 -10.15 8.31
N GLU A 378 -4.71 -10.88 7.40
CA GLU A 378 -4.12 -11.65 6.30
C GLU A 378 -5.17 -11.76 5.15
N PRO A 379 -4.78 -12.24 3.96
CA PRO A 379 -5.75 -12.61 2.93
C PRO A 379 -6.69 -13.72 3.43
N VAL A 380 -8.00 -13.49 3.43
CA VAL A 380 -8.99 -14.43 4.01
C VAL A 380 -10.06 -14.91 3.05
N GLY A 381 -10.23 -14.25 1.90
CA GLY A 381 -11.27 -14.62 0.95
C GLY A 381 -11.14 -13.94 -0.41
N ILE A 382 -11.79 -14.49 -1.42
CA ILE A 382 -11.86 -13.94 -2.78
C ILE A 382 -13.29 -13.96 -3.32
N VAL A 383 -13.53 -13.14 -4.34
CA VAL A 383 -14.72 -13.17 -5.20
C VAL A 383 -14.33 -12.76 -6.61
N SER A 384 -14.95 -13.35 -7.62
CA SER A 384 -14.82 -12.92 -9.01
C SER A 384 -16.13 -12.40 -9.58
N LEU A 385 -16.02 -11.50 -10.55
CA LEU A 385 -17.12 -10.82 -11.22
C LEU A 385 -16.93 -10.88 -12.74
N THR A 386 -17.88 -11.50 -13.43
CA THR A 386 -17.97 -11.53 -14.90
C THR A 386 -19.19 -10.72 -15.33
N GLY A 387 -19.00 -9.42 -15.59
CA GLY A 387 -20.14 -8.50 -15.74
C GLY A 387 -20.91 -8.37 -14.42
N SER A 388 -22.15 -8.84 -14.38
CA SER A 388 -22.99 -8.88 -13.16
C SER A 388 -23.07 -10.28 -12.51
N LEU A 389 -22.37 -11.26 -13.09
CA LEU A 389 -22.30 -12.62 -12.56
C LEU A 389 -21.22 -12.69 -11.47
N ILE A 390 -21.64 -13.03 -10.25
CA ILE A 390 -20.79 -13.23 -9.07
C ILE A 390 -20.38 -14.70 -9.00
N GLU A 391 -19.09 -14.95 -8.95
CA GLU A 391 -18.49 -16.29 -8.97
C GLU A 391 -17.34 -16.37 -7.96
N ASP A 392 -16.83 -17.58 -7.72
CA ASP A 392 -15.66 -17.85 -6.87
C ASP A 392 -15.69 -17.16 -5.49
N LEU A 393 -16.88 -17.02 -4.88
CA LEU A 393 -17.01 -16.46 -3.54
C LEU A 393 -16.53 -17.47 -2.50
N TYR A 394 -15.24 -17.38 -2.16
CA TYR A 394 -14.55 -18.33 -1.29
C TYR A 394 -13.91 -17.64 -0.09
N ILE A 395 -14.02 -18.27 1.08
CA ILE A 395 -13.39 -17.85 2.34
C ILE A 395 -12.61 -19.05 2.87
N ILE A 396 -11.36 -18.82 3.30
CA ILE A 396 -10.51 -19.86 3.90
C ILE A 396 -11.28 -20.55 5.05
N PRO A 397 -11.27 -21.90 5.14
CA PRO A 397 -12.11 -22.67 6.07
C PRO A 397 -12.11 -22.18 7.52
N ASP A 398 -10.93 -21.95 8.11
CA ASP A 398 -10.78 -21.53 9.51
C ASP A 398 -11.22 -20.08 9.78
N ARG A 399 -11.52 -19.33 8.72
CA ARG A 399 -11.96 -17.93 8.75
C ARG A 399 -13.46 -17.79 8.41
N GLN A 400 -14.16 -18.88 8.07
CA GLN A 400 -15.60 -18.84 7.77
C GLN A 400 -16.46 -18.43 8.99
N ASN A 401 -17.71 -18.04 8.73
CA ASN A 401 -18.70 -17.60 9.73
C ASN A 401 -18.34 -16.34 10.52
N LYS A 402 -17.25 -15.64 10.18
CA LYS A 402 -16.90 -14.33 10.76
C LYS A 402 -17.52 -13.15 10.01
N GLY A 403 -18.19 -13.39 8.88
CA GLY A 403 -18.84 -12.37 8.05
C GLY A 403 -18.04 -11.91 6.83
N TYR A 404 -16.86 -12.48 6.55
CA TYR A 404 -16.06 -12.14 5.36
C TYR A 404 -16.81 -12.38 4.05
N GLY A 405 -17.52 -13.51 3.92
CA GLY A 405 -18.31 -13.82 2.73
C GLY A 405 -19.43 -12.82 2.49
N THR A 406 -20.04 -12.29 3.56
CA THR A 406 -21.03 -11.20 3.46
C THR A 406 -20.39 -9.92 2.90
N ALA A 407 -19.21 -9.54 3.41
CA ALA A 407 -18.52 -8.33 2.97
C ALA A 407 -18.10 -8.41 1.50
N LEU A 408 -17.51 -9.54 1.07
CA LEU A 408 -17.17 -9.78 -0.34
C LEU A 408 -18.40 -9.78 -1.25
N LEU A 409 -19.50 -10.39 -0.81
CA LEU A 409 -20.75 -10.40 -1.56
C LEU A 409 -21.33 -9.00 -1.75
N GLU A 410 -21.41 -8.20 -0.68
CA GLU A 410 -21.93 -6.83 -0.73
C GLU A 410 -21.07 -5.93 -1.61
N TYR A 411 -19.75 -6.07 -1.50
CA TYR A 411 -18.81 -5.37 -2.37
C TYR A 411 -18.99 -5.77 -3.84
N ALA A 412 -19.07 -7.08 -4.14
CA ALA A 412 -19.29 -7.56 -5.49
C ALA A 412 -20.62 -7.03 -6.07
N VAL A 413 -21.70 -7.08 -5.29
CA VAL A 413 -23.01 -6.51 -5.67
C VAL A 413 -22.90 -5.02 -5.99
N SER A 414 -22.13 -4.24 -5.22
CA SER A 414 -21.98 -2.80 -5.46
C SER A 414 -21.27 -2.46 -6.78
N LEU A 415 -20.54 -3.43 -7.36
CA LEU A 415 -19.79 -3.27 -8.60
C LEU A 415 -20.53 -3.81 -9.82
N CYS A 416 -21.63 -4.53 -9.64
CA CYS A 416 -22.42 -5.07 -10.75
C CYS A 416 -23.10 -3.93 -11.53
N PRO A 417 -22.93 -3.84 -12.86
CA PRO A 417 -23.60 -2.84 -13.68
C PRO A 417 -25.11 -3.09 -13.85
N ASP A 418 -25.52 -4.35 -13.78
CA ASP A 418 -26.91 -4.82 -13.91
C ASP A 418 -27.29 -5.69 -12.70
N THR A 419 -28.46 -6.35 -12.76
CA THR A 419 -28.94 -7.29 -11.75
C THR A 419 -27.88 -8.34 -11.40
N PRO A 420 -27.39 -8.38 -10.15
CA PRO A 420 -26.41 -9.38 -9.72
C PRO A 420 -27.00 -10.79 -9.79
N THR A 421 -26.25 -11.72 -10.38
CA THR A 421 -26.60 -13.15 -10.42
C THR A 421 -25.47 -14.01 -9.86
N LEU A 422 -25.79 -15.23 -9.42
CA LEU A 422 -24.82 -16.23 -8.97
C LEU A 422 -25.37 -17.64 -9.12
N TRP A 423 -24.49 -18.62 -9.17
CA TRP A 423 -24.84 -20.04 -9.19
C TRP A 423 -24.39 -20.71 -7.90
N ILE A 424 -25.21 -21.62 -7.38
CA ILE A 424 -24.84 -22.48 -6.25
C ILE A 424 -25.17 -23.92 -6.56
N LEU A 425 -24.34 -24.84 -6.06
CA LEU A 425 -24.71 -26.25 -6.00
C LEU A 425 -25.98 -26.42 -5.14
N GLU A 426 -26.94 -27.20 -5.63
CA GLU A 426 -28.24 -27.36 -4.97
C GLU A 426 -28.15 -27.95 -3.56
N ASN A 427 -27.09 -28.71 -3.28
CA ASN A 427 -26.79 -29.29 -1.98
C ASN A 427 -26.09 -28.30 -1.01
N ASN A 428 -25.68 -27.12 -1.47
CA ASN A 428 -24.99 -26.12 -0.63
C ASN A 428 -26.00 -25.27 0.16
N VAL A 429 -26.58 -25.88 1.20
CA VAL A 429 -27.61 -25.26 2.06
C VAL A 429 -27.12 -23.98 2.74
N ASN A 430 -25.83 -23.90 3.08
CA ASN A 430 -25.23 -22.72 3.71
C ASN A 430 -25.20 -21.53 2.75
N ALA A 431 -24.75 -21.75 1.51
CA ALA A 431 -24.76 -20.75 0.46
C ALA A 431 -26.19 -20.27 0.17
N LYS A 432 -27.15 -21.19 -0.01
CA LYS A 432 -28.56 -20.86 -0.20
C LYS A 432 -29.10 -19.97 0.93
N ARG A 433 -28.82 -20.32 2.19
CA ARG A 433 -29.25 -19.53 3.35
C ARG A 433 -28.60 -18.14 3.38
N LEU A 434 -27.32 -18.02 3.03
CA LEU A 434 -26.62 -16.74 2.96
C LEU A 434 -27.27 -15.83 1.91
N TYR A 435 -27.40 -16.32 0.68
CA TYR A 435 -27.89 -15.53 -0.44
C TYR A 435 -29.36 -15.12 -0.28
N CYS A 436 -30.23 -16.03 0.17
CA CYS A 436 -31.62 -15.68 0.46
C CYS A 436 -31.75 -14.59 1.54
N ARG A 437 -30.92 -14.62 2.59
CA ARG A 437 -30.91 -13.54 3.61
C ARG A 437 -30.46 -12.20 3.04
N LYS A 438 -29.67 -12.21 1.96
CA LYS A 438 -29.20 -11.01 1.25
C LYS A 438 -30.12 -10.58 0.11
N GLY A 439 -31.28 -11.22 -0.04
CA GLY A 439 -32.32 -10.81 -0.98
C GLY A 439 -32.28 -11.54 -2.32
N PHE A 440 -31.33 -12.43 -2.55
CA PHE A 440 -31.29 -13.25 -3.75
C PHE A 440 -32.44 -14.26 -3.77
N ARG A 441 -32.99 -14.50 -4.96
CA ARG A 441 -34.06 -15.49 -5.20
C ARG A 441 -33.69 -16.39 -6.37
N GLU A 442 -34.15 -17.64 -6.32
CA GLU A 442 -34.00 -18.59 -7.42
C GLU A 442 -34.69 -18.04 -8.68
N THR A 443 -33.99 -18.06 -9.81
CA THR A 443 -34.55 -17.65 -11.10
C THR A 443 -35.33 -18.77 -11.79
N GLY A 444 -35.07 -20.02 -11.37
CA GLY A 444 -35.57 -21.24 -12.01
C GLY A 444 -34.61 -21.84 -13.04
N ASN A 445 -33.52 -21.13 -13.38
CA ASN A 445 -32.48 -21.67 -14.25
C ASN A 445 -31.64 -22.72 -13.51
N ARG A 446 -31.28 -23.79 -14.22
CA ARG A 446 -30.49 -24.91 -13.70
C ARG A 446 -29.40 -25.31 -14.69
N ASN A 447 -28.25 -25.70 -14.17
CA ASN A 447 -27.14 -26.27 -14.93
C ASN A 447 -26.80 -27.66 -14.36
N ASN A 448 -26.84 -28.70 -15.20
CA ASN A 448 -26.62 -30.08 -14.78
C ASN A 448 -25.11 -30.37 -14.76
N ILE A 449 -24.53 -30.63 -13.59
CA ILE A 449 -23.08 -30.89 -13.45
C ILE A 449 -22.77 -32.39 -13.50
N THR A 450 -23.49 -33.21 -12.74
CA THR A 450 -23.35 -34.69 -12.70
C THR A 450 -24.70 -35.37 -12.49
N GLU A 451 -24.80 -36.71 -12.60
CA GLU A 451 -26.01 -37.46 -12.23
C GLU A 451 -26.35 -37.27 -10.75
N GLY A 452 -27.23 -36.29 -10.45
CA GLY A 452 -27.74 -36.00 -9.11
C GLY A 452 -27.14 -34.76 -8.42
N LEU A 453 -26.50 -33.85 -9.15
CA LEU A 453 -26.07 -32.55 -8.63
C LEU A 453 -26.23 -31.44 -9.67
N ASP A 454 -27.20 -30.56 -9.42
CA ASP A 454 -27.45 -29.36 -10.21
C ASP A 454 -26.83 -28.11 -9.58
N GLU A 455 -26.44 -27.15 -10.41
CA GLU A 455 -26.33 -25.75 -10.01
C GLU A 455 -27.64 -25.02 -10.24
N ILE A 456 -28.04 -24.21 -9.27
CA ILE A 456 -29.24 -23.38 -9.29
C ILE A 456 -28.81 -21.91 -9.34
N GLU A 457 -29.38 -21.17 -10.28
CA GLU A 457 -29.14 -19.73 -10.41
C GLU A 457 -30.00 -18.92 -9.45
N PHE A 458 -29.38 -17.92 -8.85
CA PHE A 458 -30.00 -16.90 -8.02
C PHE A 458 -29.76 -15.51 -8.59
N ALA A 459 -30.76 -14.64 -8.48
CA ALA A 459 -30.64 -13.22 -8.85
C ALA A 459 -31.06 -12.31 -7.68
N LEU A 460 -30.39 -11.17 -7.53
CA LEU A 460 -30.76 -10.15 -6.55
C LEU A 460 -31.87 -9.26 -7.14
N ILE A 461 -33.12 -9.64 -6.89
CA ILE A 461 -34.28 -8.93 -7.42
C ILE A 461 -34.56 -7.70 -6.52
N ASN A 462 -34.41 -6.49 -7.08
CA ASN A 462 -34.77 -5.26 -6.38
C ASN A 462 -36.29 -5.18 -6.18
N ARG A 463 -36.72 -4.85 -4.95
CA ARG A 463 -38.15 -4.71 -4.58
C ARG A 463 -38.91 -3.60 -5.36
N GLN A 464 -38.28 -2.90 -6.30
CA GLN A 464 -38.92 -1.85 -7.10
C GLN A 464 -39.48 -2.35 -8.45
N GLU A 465 -39.21 -3.59 -8.85
CA GLU A 465 -39.71 -4.17 -10.12
C GLU A 465 -40.94 -5.07 -9.96
N GLU A 466 -41.43 -5.29 -8.73
CA GLU A 466 -42.75 -5.90 -8.48
C GLU A 466 -43.84 -4.81 -8.58
N LYS A 467 -44.15 -4.34 -9.80
CA LYS A 467 -45.41 -3.64 -10.11
C LYS A 467 -45.97 -3.99 -11.47
#